data_AF-A0A349TGA7-F1
#
_entry.id   AF-A0A349TGA7-F1
#
_cell.length_a   1.000
_cell.length_b   1.000
_cell.length_c   1.000
_cell.angle_alpha   90.00
_cell.angle_beta   90.00
_cell.angle_gamma   90.00
#
_symmetry.space_group_name_H-M   'P 1'
#
loop_
_entity.id
_entity.type
_entity.pdbx_description
1 polymer ?
#
loop_
_entity_poly.entity_id
_entity_poly.type
_entity_poly.pdbx_seq_one_letter_code
_entity_poly.pdbx_strand_id
1 'polypeptide(L)'
;MGIQRAVGSRLASFLSKTLPGYRRHDAVSIEAIAAVLLPGDVVLVEGGTRISIAIKYLTQSSWSHACLYVGECGGSASQPNLLEADLQNGVRLVALEHYSEFNLRICRPVALNEQDQGRLIAYAKSKLGHQYDLKNVVDLMRYLIQKPAVPNRYRRAMIGLGSGEPTRAICSTL
;
A
#
# COMPACT_ATOMS: atom_id res chain seq x y z
N MET A 1 -26.91 -7.25 6.20
CA MET A 1 -25.85 -6.36 5.66
C MET A 1 -24.85 -5.80 6.70
N GLY A 2 -24.96 -6.08 8.02
CA GLY A 2 -24.05 -5.50 9.03
C GLY A 2 -22.81 -6.35 9.40
N ILE A 3 -22.90 -7.68 9.34
CA ILE A 3 -21.86 -8.59 9.86
C ILE A 3 -20.58 -8.56 9.00
N GLN A 4 -20.71 -8.52 7.67
CA GLN A 4 -19.55 -8.51 6.76
C GLN A 4 -18.70 -7.23 6.89
N ARG A 5 -19.33 -6.06 7.08
CA ARG A 5 -18.61 -4.79 7.31
C ARG A 5 -17.88 -4.77 8.65
N ALA A 6 -18.51 -5.28 9.71
CA ALA A 6 -17.88 -5.35 11.03
C ALA A 6 -16.67 -6.30 11.07
N VAL A 7 -16.77 -7.45 10.39
CA VAL A 7 -15.66 -8.40 10.23
C VAL A 7 -14.53 -7.78 9.40
N GLY A 8 -14.86 -7.10 8.29
CA GLY A 8 -13.88 -6.41 7.45
C GLY A 8 -13.11 -5.31 8.20
N SER A 9 -13.83 -4.47 8.95
CA SER A 9 -13.21 -3.38 9.74
C SER A 9 -12.29 -3.92 10.85
N ARG A 10 -12.70 -4.99 11.56
CA ARG A 10 -11.84 -5.64 12.56
C ARG A 10 -10.59 -6.26 11.95
N LEU A 11 -10.71 -6.88 10.78
CA LEU A 11 -9.58 -7.44 10.06
C LEU A 11 -8.62 -6.34 9.59
N ALA A 12 -9.14 -5.26 9.01
CA ALA A 12 -8.35 -4.09 8.62
C ALA A 12 -7.59 -3.51 9.83
N SER A 13 -8.29 -3.29 10.95
CA SER A 13 -7.69 -2.82 12.20
C SER A 13 -6.59 -3.74 12.71
N PHE A 14 -6.79 -5.06 12.66
CA PHE A 14 -5.79 -6.03 13.08
C PHE A 14 -4.55 -6.03 12.17
N LEU A 15 -4.74 -5.94 10.85
CA LEU A 15 -3.67 -6.03 9.86
C LEU A 15 -2.82 -4.76 9.78
N SER A 16 -3.41 -3.59 10.00
CA SER A 16 -2.68 -2.32 10.04
C SER A 16 -1.89 -2.11 11.32
N LYS A 17 -1.97 -3.00 12.33
CA LYS A 17 -1.17 -2.85 13.56
C LYS A 17 0.32 -2.92 13.23
N THR A 18 1.04 -1.87 13.59
CA THR A 18 2.50 -1.80 13.55
C THR A 18 3.11 -2.81 14.51
N LEU A 19 4.14 -3.52 14.07
CA LEU A 19 4.89 -4.43 14.90
C LEU A 19 6.03 -3.69 15.60
N PRO A 20 6.27 -3.94 16.89
CA PRO A 20 7.37 -3.31 17.61
C PRO A 20 8.72 -3.77 17.03
N GLY A 21 9.66 -2.83 16.92
CA GLY A 21 11.06 -3.12 16.59
C GLY A 21 11.51 -2.78 15.17
N TYR A 22 10.65 -2.19 14.32
CA TYR A 22 11.14 -1.62 13.06
C TYR A 22 12.06 -0.43 13.33
N ARG A 23 13.25 -0.42 12.73
CA ARG A 23 14.19 0.69 12.76
C ARG A 23 14.52 1.10 11.33
N ARG A 24 14.45 2.40 11.07
CA ARG A 24 14.98 2.99 9.85
C ARG A 24 16.49 2.75 9.78
N HIS A 25 16.97 2.36 8.61
CA HIS A 25 18.39 2.18 8.32
C HIS A 25 18.95 3.29 7.41
N ASP A 26 18.08 4.12 6.83
CA ASP A 26 18.48 5.28 6.03
C ASP A 26 18.96 6.46 6.87
N ALA A 27 20.12 7.01 6.48
CA ALA A 27 20.68 8.24 7.08
C ALA A 27 20.16 9.53 6.41
N VAL A 28 19.35 9.42 5.34
CA VAL A 28 18.86 10.55 4.56
C VAL A 28 17.66 11.19 5.27
N SER A 29 17.63 12.52 5.40
CA SER A 29 16.48 13.19 6.02
C SER A 29 15.24 13.15 5.11
N ILE A 30 14.05 13.26 5.71
CA ILE A 30 12.79 13.21 4.92
C ILE A 30 12.66 14.43 4.01
N GLU A 31 13.23 15.56 4.42
CA GLU A 31 13.31 16.81 3.66
C GLU A 31 14.22 16.66 2.44
N ALA A 32 15.34 15.95 2.58
CA ALA A 32 16.22 15.65 1.47
C ALA A 32 15.54 14.74 0.43
N ILE A 33 14.70 13.81 0.87
CA ILE A 33 13.86 12.99 -0.02
C ILE A 33 12.82 13.86 -0.71
N ALA A 34 12.12 14.73 0.02
CA ALA A 34 11.11 15.64 -0.54
C ALA A 34 11.70 16.56 -1.63
N ALA A 35 12.91 17.06 -1.41
CA ALA A 35 13.59 17.98 -2.32
C ALA A 35 13.88 17.37 -3.70
N VAL A 36 13.99 16.04 -3.81
CA VAL A 36 14.32 15.35 -5.07
C VAL A 36 13.13 14.67 -5.74
N LEU A 37 11.97 14.65 -5.07
CA LEU A 37 10.75 14.03 -5.61
C LEU A 37 10.18 14.85 -6.77
N LEU A 38 9.75 14.13 -7.80
CA LEU A 38 9.07 14.68 -8.97
C LEU A 38 7.66 14.09 -9.07
N PRO A 39 6.66 14.86 -9.55
CA PRO A 39 5.33 14.31 -9.80
C PRO A 39 5.41 13.04 -10.64
N GLY A 40 4.61 12.02 -10.30
CA GLY A 40 4.66 10.72 -10.97
C GLY A 40 5.72 9.74 -10.45
N ASP A 41 6.64 10.18 -9.56
CA ASP A 41 7.51 9.25 -8.84
C ASP A 41 6.69 8.30 -7.97
N VAL A 42 7.11 7.03 -7.92
CA VAL A 42 6.56 6.04 -7.00
C VAL A 42 7.50 5.94 -5.80
N VAL A 43 6.96 6.12 -4.60
CA VAL A 43 7.68 5.94 -3.34
C VAL A 43 7.33 4.57 -2.77
N LEU A 44 8.31 3.69 -2.72
CA LEU A 44 8.21 2.40 -2.06
C LEU A 44 8.53 2.55 -0.59
N VAL A 45 7.70 1.93 0.25
CA VAL A 45 7.85 1.96 1.71
C VAL A 45 8.05 0.54 2.21
N GLU A 46 9.11 0.35 2.99
CA GLU A 46 9.27 -0.86 3.77
C GLU A 46 8.36 -0.80 5.01
N GLY A 47 7.11 -1.26 4.87
CA GLY A 47 6.14 -1.19 5.95
C GLY A 47 6.46 -2.12 7.13
N GLY A 48 6.01 -1.70 8.31
CA GLY A 48 6.16 -2.41 9.59
C GLY A 48 4.87 -3.03 10.14
N THR A 49 3.84 -3.19 9.31
CA THR A 49 2.53 -3.72 9.76
C THR A 49 2.46 -5.25 9.62
N ARG A 50 1.41 -5.88 10.17
CA ARG A 50 1.20 -7.32 10.00
C ARG A 50 1.00 -7.74 8.55
N ILE A 51 0.29 -6.92 7.77
CA ILE A 51 0.17 -7.15 6.33
C ILE A 51 1.50 -6.91 5.58
N SER A 52 2.41 -6.09 6.13
CA SER A 52 3.72 -5.92 5.52
C SER A 52 4.52 -7.21 5.54
N ILE A 53 4.49 -8.00 6.63
CA ILE A 53 5.16 -9.32 6.68
C ILE A 53 4.63 -10.25 5.59
N ALA A 54 3.30 -10.30 5.49
CA ALA A 54 2.57 -11.07 4.50
C ALA A 54 3.05 -10.78 3.08
N ILE A 55 3.07 -9.49 2.72
CA ILE A 55 3.50 -9.02 1.40
C ILE A 55 4.97 -9.35 1.18
N LYS A 56 5.85 -8.99 2.12
CA LYS A 56 7.32 -9.23 2.00
C LYS A 56 7.64 -10.71 1.78
N TYR A 57 6.97 -11.59 2.53
CA TYR A 57 7.16 -13.03 2.42
C TYR A 57 6.67 -13.58 1.08
N LEU A 58 5.53 -13.12 0.57
CA LEU A 58 4.97 -13.65 -0.68
C LEU A 58 5.68 -13.12 -1.92
N THR A 59 6.09 -11.85 -1.90
CA THR A 59 6.77 -11.21 -3.04
C THR A 59 8.29 -11.40 -3.02
N GLN A 60 8.84 -11.93 -1.92
CA GLN A 60 10.29 -11.99 -1.69
C GLN A 60 10.97 -10.61 -1.85
N SER A 61 10.24 -9.55 -1.51
CA SER A 61 10.69 -8.15 -1.58
C SER A 61 10.65 -7.53 -0.18
N SER A 62 11.58 -6.63 0.11
CA SER A 62 11.48 -5.81 1.33
C SER A 62 10.38 -4.76 1.24
N TRP A 63 9.99 -4.34 0.03
CA TRP A 63 8.98 -3.30 -0.19
C TRP A 63 7.57 -3.87 -0.04
N SER A 64 6.80 -3.34 0.91
CA SER A 64 5.46 -3.85 1.21
C SER A 64 4.34 -2.87 0.90
N HIS A 65 4.67 -1.61 0.60
CA HIS A 65 3.70 -0.57 0.31
C HIS A 65 4.27 0.38 -0.74
N ALA A 66 3.39 1.06 -1.46
CA ALA A 66 3.74 1.97 -2.53
C ALA A 66 2.79 3.17 -2.51
N CYS A 67 3.34 4.34 -2.78
CA CYS A 67 2.63 5.61 -2.87
C CYS A 67 3.03 6.31 -4.17
N LEU A 68 2.10 7.06 -4.78
CA LEU A 68 2.37 7.90 -5.93
C LEU A 68 2.58 9.35 -5.48
N TYR A 69 3.69 9.97 -5.84
CA TYR A 69 3.89 11.39 -5.59
C TYR A 69 3.10 12.23 -6.61
N VAL A 70 2.22 13.09 -6.11
CA VAL A 70 1.31 13.92 -6.91
C VAL A 70 1.45 15.42 -6.63
N GLY A 71 2.50 15.79 -5.88
CA GLY A 71 2.89 17.17 -5.59
C GLY A 71 3.81 17.78 -6.66
N GLU A 72 4.21 19.02 -6.43
CA GLU A 72 5.17 19.75 -7.28
C GLU A 72 6.62 19.38 -6.93
N CYS A 73 7.54 19.54 -7.88
CA CYS A 73 8.97 19.34 -7.63
C CYS A 73 9.45 20.20 -6.46
N GLY A 74 10.11 19.58 -5.48
CA GLY A 74 10.59 20.29 -4.28
C GLY A 74 9.49 20.68 -3.28
N GLY A 75 8.29 20.10 -3.40
CA GLY A 75 7.21 20.30 -2.44
C GLY A 75 7.59 19.89 -1.01
N SER A 76 6.93 20.51 -0.02
CA SER A 76 7.22 20.24 1.40
C SER A 76 6.87 18.81 1.81
N ALA A 77 7.70 18.22 2.69
CA ALA A 77 7.48 16.89 3.25
C ALA A 77 6.21 16.80 4.13
N SER A 78 5.79 17.93 4.73
CA SER A 78 4.61 18.01 5.60
C SER A 78 3.30 18.15 4.83
N GLN A 79 3.36 18.47 3.53
CA GLN A 79 2.17 18.59 2.69
C GLN A 79 1.69 17.22 2.21
N PRO A 80 0.36 17.00 2.13
CA PRO A 80 -0.22 15.73 1.70
C PRO A 80 -0.09 15.52 0.19
N ASN A 81 1.13 15.18 -0.24
CA ASN A 81 1.54 15.05 -1.64
C ASN A 81 1.76 13.60 -2.08
N LEU A 82 1.60 12.62 -1.19
CA LEU A 82 1.63 11.19 -1.52
C LEU A 82 0.21 10.65 -1.59
N LEU A 83 -0.16 10.10 -2.73
CA LEU A 83 -1.38 9.34 -2.90
C LEU A 83 -1.11 7.87 -2.57
N GLU A 84 -1.88 7.31 -1.65
CA GLU A 84 -1.76 5.92 -1.23
C GLU A 84 -3.12 5.25 -1.10
N ALA A 85 -3.13 3.92 -1.14
CA ALA A 85 -4.28 3.10 -0.76
C ALA A 85 -4.03 2.49 0.62
N ASP A 86 -4.73 2.98 1.64
CA ASP A 86 -4.67 2.43 3.00
C ASP A 86 -5.85 1.48 3.28
N LEU A 87 -5.59 0.43 4.06
CA LEU A 87 -6.58 -0.60 4.40
C LEU A 87 -7.80 -0.06 5.17
N GLN A 88 -7.60 0.98 6.00
CA GLN A 88 -8.67 1.53 6.84
C GLN A 88 -9.31 2.76 6.21
N ASN A 89 -8.49 3.63 5.64
CA ASN A 89 -8.89 4.94 5.16
C ASN A 89 -9.16 4.98 3.65
N GLY A 90 -8.88 3.88 2.94
CA GLY A 90 -9.01 3.83 1.49
C GLY A 90 -7.95 4.66 0.78
N VAL A 91 -8.27 5.14 -0.42
CA VAL A 91 -7.36 5.96 -1.22
C VAL A 91 -7.36 7.39 -0.66
N ARG A 92 -6.21 7.83 -0.17
CA ARG A 92 -6.05 9.14 0.49
C ARG A 92 -4.74 9.81 0.11
N LEU A 93 -4.64 11.09 0.45
CA LEU A 93 -3.38 11.82 0.44
C LEU A 93 -2.75 11.81 1.83
N VAL A 94 -1.44 11.57 1.89
CA VAL A 94 -0.64 11.63 3.11
C VAL A 94 0.62 12.46 2.90
N ALA A 95 1.12 13.04 3.99
CA ALA A 95 2.39 13.72 4.00
C ALA A 95 3.54 12.72 3.89
N LEU A 96 4.65 13.12 3.27
CA LEU A 96 5.86 12.29 3.23
C LEU A 96 6.42 12.05 4.64
N GLU A 97 6.27 13.04 5.54
CA GLU A 97 6.59 12.93 6.97
C GLU A 97 5.89 11.77 7.68
N HIS A 98 4.72 11.32 7.19
CA HIS A 98 4.06 10.12 7.72
C HIS A 98 4.98 8.89 7.69
N TYR A 99 5.95 8.90 6.77
CA TYR A 99 6.90 7.83 6.55
C TYR A 99 8.34 8.16 6.99
N SER A 100 8.55 9.18 7.83
CA SER A 100 9.90 9.62 8.26
C SER A 100 10.72 8.53 8.94
N GLU A 101 10.05 7.58 9.60
CA GLU A 101 10.65 6.48 10.36
C GLU A 101 10.78 5.18 9.55
N PHE A 102 10.51 5.23 8.23
CA PHE A 102 10.57 4.07 7.34
C PHE A 102 11.71 4.16 6.33
N ASN A 103 12.19 3.01 5.86
CA ASN A 103 13.07 2.97 4.70
C ASN A 103 12.25 3.28 3.45
N LEU A 104 12.78 4.17 2.62
CA LEU A 104 12.10 4.69 1.45
C LEU A 104 12.95 4.49 0.20
N ARG A 105 12.30 4.16 -0.92
CA ARG A 105 12.94 4.12 -2.22
C ARG A 105 12.09 4.86 -3.24
N ILE A 106 12.74 5.77 -3.96
CA ILE A 106 12.13 6.49 -5.08
C ILE A 106 12.32 5.65 -6.35
N CYS A 107 11.22 5.40 -7.05
CA CYS A 107 11.17 4.77 -8.36
C CYS A 107 10.63 5.81 -9.36
N ARG A 108 11.52 6.28 -10.24
CA ARG A 108 11.18 7.27 -11.26
C ARG A 108 10.82 6.59 -12.58
N PRO A 109 9.66 6.87 -13.18
CA PRO A 109 9.34 6.35 -14.50
C PRO A 109 10.30 6.91 -15.55
N VAL A 110 10.68 6.05 -16.50
CA VAL A 110 11.48 6.45 -17.68
C VAL A 110 10.54 6.54 -18.88
N ALA A 111 10.71 7.56 -19.71
CA ALA A 111 9.92 7.80 -20.93
C ALA A 111 8.43 8.13 -20.72
N LEU A 112 8.03 8.59 -19.53
CA LEU A 112 6.71 9.18 -19.30
C LEU A 112 6.75 10.67 -19.69
N ASN A 113 6.00 11.05 -20.72
CA ASN A 113 5.89 12.47 -21.11
C ASN A 113 4.97 13.24 -20.15
N GLU A 114 5.07 14.57 -20.16
CA GLU A 114 4.32 15.46 -19.27
C GLU A 114 2.80 15.32 -19.41
N GLN A 115 2.30 15.06 -20.63
CA GLN A 115 0.87 14.89 -20.87
C GLN A 115 0.33 13.62 -20.21
N ASP A 116 1.03 12.50 -20.36
CA ASP A 116 0.66 11.22 -19.77
C ASP A 116 0.86 11.20 -18.26
N GLN A 117 1.90 11.88 -17.76
CA GLN A 117 2.09 12.14 -16.33
C GLN A 117 0.90 12.92 -15.75
N GLY A 118 0.44 13.96 -16.44
CA GLY A 118 -0.75 14.72 -16.03
C GLY A 118 -2.02 13.86 -16.01
N ARG A 119 -2.22 13.01 -17.03
CA ARG A 119 -3.34 12.05 -17.08
C ARG A 119 -3.27 11.02 -15.96
N LEU A 120 -2.10 10.47 -15.68
CA LEU A 120 -1.85 9.53 -14.58
C LEU A 120 -2.22 10.16 -13.24
N ILE A 121 -1.71 11.36 -12.96
CA ILE A 121 -1.98 12.06 -11.70
C ILE A 121 -3.46 12.40 -11.57
N ALA A 122 -4.10 12.87 -12.65
CA ALA A 122 -5.53 13.16 -12.64
C ALA A 122 -6.37 11.89 -12.40
N TYR A 123 -6.00 10.78 -13.05
CA TYR A 123 -6.65 9.48 -12.83
C TYR A 123 -6.49 9.01 -11.39
N ALA A 124 -5.27 9.04 -10.85
CA ALA A 124 -5.02 8.64 -9.47
C ALA A 124 -5.82 9.50 -8.48
N LYS A 125 -5.82 10.83 -8.66
CA LYS A 125 -6.63 11.76 -7.83
C LYS A 125 -8.14 11.49 -7.94
N SER A 126 -8.63 11.02 -9.09
CA SER A 126 -10.04 10.63 -9.26
C SER A 126 -10.45 9.44 -8.38
N LYS A 127 -9.48 8.67 -7.88
CA LYS A 127 -9.70 7.53 -6.99
C LYS A 127 -9.73 7.92 -5.52
N LEU A 128 -9.48 9.17 -5.14
CA LEU A 128 -9.54 9.59 -3.74
C LEU A 128 -10.91 9.28 -3.12
N GLY A 129 -10.89 8.72 -1.91
CA GLY A 129 -12.08 8.28 -1.18
C GLY A 129 -12.62 6.89 -1.57
N HIS A 130 -12.05 6.24 -2.60
CA HIS A 130 -12.38 4.84 -2.87
C HIS A 130 -11.89 3.93 -1.72
N GLN A 131 -12.70 2.94 -1.35
CA GLN A 131 -12.33 2.00 -0.29
C GLN A 131 -11.35 0.94 -0.78
N TYR A 132 -10.48 0.49 0.13
CA TYR A 132 -9.54 -0.60 -0.13
C TYR A 132 -10.28 -1.94 -0.28
N ASP A 133 -9.83 -2.78 -1.22
CA ASP A 133 -10.41 -4.12 -1.38
C ASP A 133 -9.88 -5.12 -0.35
N LEU A 134 -10.59 -5.20 0.78
CA LEU A 134 -10.32 -6.19 1.82
C LEU A 134 -10.47 -7.64 1.33
N LYS A 135 -11.12 -7.92 0.19
CA LYS A 135 -11.23 -9.28 -0.36
C LYS A 135 -9.88 -9.80 -0.81
N ASN A 136 -9.12 -9.00 -1.56
CA ASN A 136 -7.75 -9.34 -1.97
C ASN A 136 -6.83 -9.55 -0.76
N VAL A 137 -7.03 -8.76 0.30
CA VAL A 137 -6.29 -8.90 1.56
C VAL A 137 -6.67 -10.19 2.29
N VAL A 138 -7.95 -10.55 2.32
CA VAL A 138 -8.43 -11.82 2.88
C VAL A 138 -7.88 -13.00 2.08
N ASP A 139 -7.83 -12.90 0.75
CA ASP A 139 -7.26 -13.92 -0.13
C ASP A 139 -5.74 -14.05 0.12
N LEU A 140 -5.01 -12.94 0.21
CA LEU A 140 -3.59 -12.90 0.57
C LEU A 140 -3.34 -13.56 1.93
N MET A 141 -4.14 -13.20 2.94
CA MET A 141 -4.10 -13.81 4.27
C MET A 141 -4.46 -15.29 4.23
N ARG A 142 -5.37 -15.72 3.35
CA ARG A 142 -5.70 -17.14 3.16
C ARG A 142 -4.49 -17.94 2.68
N TYR A 143 -3.66 -17.38 1.81
CA TYR A 143 -2.40 -18.00 1.37
C TYR A 143 -1.36 -18.07 2.50
N LEU A 144 -1.37 -17.14 3.45
CA LEU A 144 -0.43 -17.13 4.57
C LEU A 144 -0.86 -18.00 5.74
N ILE A 145 -2.17 -18.09 6.00
CA ILE A 145 -2.76 -19.01 6.99
C ILE A 145 -2.55 -20.48 6.58
N GLN A 146 -2.13 -20.75 5.33
CA GLN A 146 -1.75 -22.10 4.91
C GLN A 146 -0.53 -22.69 5.64
N LYS A 147 0.25 -21.93 6.44
CA LYS A 147 1.21 -22.51 7.40
C LYS A 147 1.39 -21.63 8.66
N PRO A 148 1.33 -22.16 9.91
CA PRO A 148 1.14 -23.55 10.35
C PRO A 148 -0.16 -23.76 11.17
N ALA A 149 -1.26 -23.06 10.88
CA ALA A 149 -2.49 -23.17 11.68
C ALA A 149 -3.55 -24.14 11.11
N VAL A 150 -3.41 -24.62 9.86
CA VAL A 150 -4.48 -25.39 9.19
C VAL A 150 -4.00 -26.77 8.74
N PRO A 151 -4.63 -27.87 9.22
CA PRO A 151 -4.30 -29.24 8.80
C PRO A 151 -4.50 -29.47 7.29
N ASN A 152 -3.58 -30.24 6.67
CA ASN A 152 -3.53 -30.54 5.23
C ASN A 152 -4.87 -30.95 4.59
N ARG A 153 -5.77 -31.57 5.36
CA ARG A 153 -7.06 -32.11 4.89
C ARG A 153 -8.05 -31.06 4.38
N TYR A 154 -7.96 -29.81 4.84
CA TYR A 154 -8.89 -28.72 4.47
C TYR A 154 -8.40 -27.85 3.31
N ARG A 155 -7.22 -28.14 2.77
CA ARG A 155 -6.53 -27.31 1.76
C ARG A 155 -7.28 -27.24 0.42
N ARG A 156 -7.87 -28.36 -0.02
CA ARG A 156 -8.55 -28.45 -1.34
C ARG A 156 -9.88 -27.69 -1.40
N ALA A 157 -10.61 -27.60 -0.29
CA ALA A 157 -11.92 -26.92 -0.26
C ALA A 157 -11.79 -25.39 -0.36
N MET A 158 -10.63 -24.83 -0.03
CA MET A 158 -10.40 -23.38 0.07
C MET A 158 -9.98 -22.71 -1.25
N ILE A 159 -9.67 -23.50 -2.29
CA ILE A 159 -9.18 -23.01 -3.59
C ILE A 159 -10.35 -22.63 -4.53
N GLY A 160 -11.59 -23.05 -4.22
CA GLY A 160 -12.76 -22.87 -5.11
C GLY A 160 -13.63 -21.62 -4.87
N LEU A 161 -13.29 -20.76 -3.90
CA LEU A 161 -14.14 -19.62 -3.51
C LEU A 161 -13.52 -18.29 -3.96
N GLY A 162 -13.78 -17.89 -5.21
CA GLY A 162 -13.26 -16.64 -5.75
C GLY A 162 -13.73 -16.30 -7.16
N SER A 163 -15.03 -16.36 -7.45
CA SER A 163 -15.59 -15.80 -8.68
C SER A 163 -15.59 -14.26 -8.64
N GLY A 164 -15.34 -13.68 -9.82
CA GLY A 164 -14.84 -12.33 -10.05
C GLY A 164 -15.83 -11.18 -9.94
N GLU A 165 -15.28 -9.96 -9.79
CA GLU A 165 -15.83 -8.69 -10.30
C GLU A 165 -14.70 -7.63 -10.41
N PRO A 166 -14.73 -6.70 -11.39
CA PRO A 166 -13.53 -6.07 -11.96
C PRO A 166 -13.17 -4.66 -11.44
N THR A 167 -13.80 -4.15 -10.38
CA THR A 167 -13.69 -2.71 -9.98
C THR A 167 -12.99 -2.49 -8.64
N ARG A 168 -11.73 -2.94 -8.49
CA ARG A 168 -11.05 -2.96 -7.17
C ARG A 168 -9.54 -2.74 -7.27
N ALA A 169 -8.99 -1.84 -6.44
CA ALA A 169 -7.57 -1.46 -6.47
C ALA A 169 -6.85 -1.78 -5.14
N ILE A 170 -5.64 -2.32 -5.26
CA ILE A 170 -4.57 -2.43 -4.25
C ILE A 170 -3.43 -1.45 -4.60
N CYS A 171 -2.49 -1.20 -3.68
CA CYS A 171 -1.41 -0.21 -3.87
C CYS A 171 -0.55 -0.45 -5.13
N SER A 172 -0.45 -1.69 -5.61
CA SER A 172 0.30 -2.04 -6.82
C SER A 172 -0.55 -2.09 -8.09
N THR A 173 -1.87 -1.94 -8.01
CA THR A 173 -2.79 -1.91 -9.16
C THR A 173 -3.45 -0.54 -9.34
N LEU A 174 -3.13 0.40 -8.46
CA LEU A 174 -3.57 1.78 -8.50
C LEU A 174 -2.50 2.60 -9.22
#